data_AF-A0A1F9Z2L1-F1
#
_entry.id   AF-A0A1F9Z2L1-F1
#
_cell.length_a   1.000
_cell.length_b   1.000
_cell.length_c   1.000
_cell.angle_alpha   90.00
_cell.angle_beta   90.00
_cell.angle_gamma   90.00
#
_symmetry.space_group_name_H-M   'P 1'
#
loop_
_entity.id
_entity.type
_entity.pdbx_description
1 polymer ?
#
loop_
_entity_poly.entity_id
_entity_poly.type
_entity_poly.pdbx_seq_one_letter_code
_entity_poly.pdbx_strand_id
1 'polypeptide(L)'
;MASPVAPRWERWTSSAPVLRFLLVTGGLWAAALALFALGRPDLAVVATGLGAAAPIPILYLTVHAQAQVWALRLDAATEVTASALDRVPGAHDIDRVRIPRGSPLRRCARVLRVSDPACLIGWLESPPAAAGMSIRPVVLVSARADSAGLDAFRTAVADALAG
;
A
#
# COMPACT_ATOMS: atom_id res chain seq x y z
N MET A 1 -3.89 -35.51 2.40
CA MET A 1 -2.99 -34.80 1.46
C MET A 1 -3.47 -33.37 1.36
N ALA A 2 -2.82 -32.43 2.06
CA ALA A 2 -3.15 -31.01 1.93
C ALA A 2 -2.62 -30.55 0.56
N SER A 3 -3.50 -30.11 -0.33
CA SER A 3 -3.05 -29.43 -1.57
C SER A 3 -2.19 -28.23 -1.18
N PRO A 4 -1.05 -27.98 -1.85
CA PRO A 4 -0.29 -26.75 -1.63
C PRO A 4 -1.22 -25.57 -1.94
N VAL A 5 -1.53 -24.77 -0.92
CA VAL A 5 -2.34 -23.57 -1.09
C VAL A 5 -1.53 -22.63 -1.97
N ALA A 6 -2.01 -22.42 -3.20
CA ALA A 6 -1.34 -21.54 -4.14
C ALA A 6 -1.17 -20.13 -3.54
N PRO A 7 -0.03 -19.46 -3.77
CA PRO A 7 0.21 -18.11 -3.29
C PRO A 7 -0.89 -17.16 -3.78
N ARG A 8 -1.70 -16.63 -2.86
CA ARG A 8 -2.81 -15.72 -3.19
C ARG A 8 -2.33 -14.27 -3.11
N TRP A 9 -2.30 -13.62 -4.27
CA TRP A 9 -2.05 -12.19 -4.40
C TRP A 9 -3.34 -11.41 -4.19
N GLU A 10 -3.32 -10.47 -3.26
CA GLU A 10 -4.44 -9.56 -2.97
C GLU A 10 -3.99 -8.12 -3.22
N ARG A 11 -4.80 -7.36 -3.95
CA ARG A 11 -4.55 -5.93 -4.16
C ARG A 11 -4.97 -5.17 -2.91
N TRP A 12 -4.04 -4.44 -2.31
CA TRP A 12 -4.34 -3.54 -1.21
C TRP A 12 -4.34 -2.09 -1.72
N THR A 13 -5.48 -1.43 -1.56
CA THR A 13 -5.62 0.01 -1.79
C THR A 13 -5.76 0.70 -0.45
N SER A 14 -4.90 1.68 -0.16
CA SER A 14 -5.03 2.50 1.04
C SER A 14 -6.35 3.27 0.99
N SER A 15 -7.09 3.30 2.11
CA SER A 15 -8.28 4.14 2.27
C SER A 15 -7.94 5.62 2.55
N ALA A 16 -6.65 5.95 2.77
CA ALA A 16 -6.22 7.30 3.13
C ALA A 16 -6.59 8.39 2.11
N PRO A 17 -6.53 8.17 0.77
CA PRO A 17 -6.98 9.15 -0.22
C PRO A 17 -8.47 9.47 -0.09
N VAL A 18 -9.30 8.44 0.09
CA VAL A 18 -10.74 8.58 0.30
C VAL A 18 -11.03 9.34 1.60
N LEU A 19 -10.30 9.02 2.67
CA LEU A 19 -10.46 9.72 3.94
C LEU A 19 -10.08 11.21 3.83
N ARG A 20 -8.98 11.52 3.14
CA ARG A 20 -8.56 12.92 2.87
C ARG A 20 -9.59 13.65 2.03
N PHE A 21 -10.11 13.01 0.99
CA PHE A 21 -11.18 13.55 0.17
C PHE A 21 -12.40 13.91 1.03
N LEU A 22 -12.85 12.99 1.89
CA LEU A 22 -13.99 13.21 2.77
C LEU A 22 -13.73 14.36 3.76
N LEU A 23 -12.54 14.42 4.35
CA LEU A 23 -12.17 15.49 5.30
C LEU A 23 -12.14 16.87 4.65
N VAL A 24 -11.51 16.99 3.47
CA VAL A 24 -11.42 18.29 2.76
C VAL A 24 -12.80 18.71 2.28
N THR A 25 -13.56 17.81 1.67
CA THR A 25 -14.91 18.10 1.16
C THR A 25 -15.83 18.47 2.31
N GLY A 26 -15.91 17.62 3.35
CA GLY A 26 -16.74 17.88 4.53
C GLY A 26 -16.35 19.18 5.24
N GLY A 27 -15.05 19.45 5.36
CA GLY A 27 -14.54 20.70 5.95
C GLY A 27 -14.94 21.95 5.17
N LEU A 28 -14.87 21.92 3.83
CA LEU A 28 -15.26 23.05 2.97
C LEU A 28 -16.77 23.32 3.04
N TRP A 29 -17.60 22.28 3.02
CA TRP A 29 -19.05 22.42 3.17
C TRP A 29 -19.44 22.94 4.56
N ALA A 30 -18.82 22.41 5.62
CA ALA A 30 -19.04 22.90 6.99
C ALA A 30 -18.61 24.36 7.13
N ALA A 31 -17.47 24.75 6.53
CA ALA A 31 -17.00 26.14 6.53
C ALA A 31 -17.97 27.07 5.78
N ALA A 32 -18.51 26.65 4.63
CA ALA A 32 -19.49 27.43 3.89
C ALA A 32 -20.75 27.72 4.73
N LEU A 33 -21.29 26.69 5.42
CA LEU A 33 -22.43 26.84 6.32
C LEU A 33 -22.13 27.76 7.50
N ALA A 34 -20.95 27.62 8.13
CA ALA A 34 -20.54 28.48 9.23
C ALA A 34 -20.38 29.94 8.80
N LEU A 35 -19.75 30.19 7.64
CA LEU A 35 -19.58 31.53 7.08
C LEU A 35 -20.92 32.18 6.73
N PHE A 36 -21.85 31.39 6.19
CA PHE A 36 -23.21 31.87 5.93
C PHE A 36 -23.92 32.25 7.23
N ALA A 37 -23.86 31.40 8.26
CA ALA A 37 -24.45 31.68 9.57
C ALA A 37 -23.82 32.91 10.27
N LEU A 38 -22.54 33.20 10.01
CA LEU A 38 -21.81 34.36 10.51
C LEU A 38 -22.05 35.64 9.70
N GLY A 39 -22.96 35.62 8.71
CA GLY A 39 -23.26 36.80 7.88
C GLY A 39 -22.15 37.17 6.90
N ARG A 40 -21.31 36.20 6.49
CA ARG A 40 -20.27 36.37 5.46
C ARG A 40 -20.61 35.60 4.18
N PRO A 41 -21.68 35.99 3.45
CA PRO A 41 -22.15 35.25 2.28
C PRO A 41 -21.10 35.21 1.16
N ASP A 42 -20.31 36.28 0.99
CA ASP A 42 -19.26 36.34 -0.04
C ASP A 42 -18.24 35.21 0.12
N LEU A 43 -17.81 34.95 1.37
CA LEU A 43 -16.88 33.87 1.68
C LEU A 43 -17.56 32.49 1.65
N ALA A 44 -18.85 32.41 1.99
CA ALA A 44 -19.61 31.17 1.88
C ALA A 44 -19.73 30.71 0.41
N VAL A 45 -19.93 31.63 -0.53
CA VAL A 45 -19.96 31.32 -1.98
C VAL A 45 -18.60 30.81 -2.45
N VAL A 46 -17.51 31.45 -2.05
CA VAL A 46 -16.15 31.00 -2.38
C VAL A 46 -15.89 29.61 -1.81
N ALA A 47 -16.23 29.35 -0.54
CA ALA A 47 -16.07 28.05 0.08
C ALA A 47 -16.92 26.96 -0.60
N THR A 48 -18.14 27.29 -1.04
CA THR A 48 -19.01 26.38 -1.78
C THR A 48 -18.44 26.04 -3.16
N GLY A 49 -17.93 27.05 -3.87
CA GLY A 49 -17.26 26.86 -5.16
C GLY A 49 -16.01 25.98 -5.04
N LEU A 50 -15.20 26.20 -4.01
CA LEU A 50 -14.06 25.34 -3.69
C LEU A 50 -14.51 23.93 -3.30
N GLY A 51 -15.59 23.79 -2.52
CA GLY A 51 -16.18 22.52 -2.14
C GLY A 51 -16.68 21.69 -3.33
N ALA A 52 -17.08 22.34 -4.43
CA ALA A 52 -17.47 21.67 -5.67
C ALA A 52 -16.25 21.33 -6.57
N ALA A 53 -15.26 22.22 -6.66
CA ALA A 53 -14.18 22.11 -7.64
C ALA A 53 -12.91 21.42 -7.12
N ALA A 54 -12.53 21.63 -5.86
CA ALA A 54 -11.28 21.11 -5.29
C ALA A 54 -11.25 19.59 -5.06
N PRO A 55 -12.35 18.89 -4.71
CA PRO A 55 -12.28 17.48 -4.37
C PRO A 55 -11.88 16.55 -5.54
N ILE A 56 -12.29 16.86 -6.76
CA ILE A 56 -12.00 16.06 -7.96
C ILE A 56 -10.49 16.00 -8.28
N PRO A 57 -9.77 17.13 -8.44
CA PRO A 57 -8.34 17.10 -8.68
C PRO A 57 -7.56 16.51 -7.49
N ILE A 58 -8.02 16.72 -6.25
CA ILE A 58 -7.41 16.10 -5.07
C ILE A 58 -7.54 14.58 -5.14
N LEU A 59 -8.71 14.04 -5.45
CA LEU A 59 -8.94 12.60 -5.60
C LEU A 59 -8.09 12.05 -6.75
N TYR A 60 -8.10 12.71 -7.90
CA TYR A 60 -7.35 12.29 -9.09
C TYR A 60 -5.85 12.20 -8.81
N LEU A 61 -5.26 13.29 -8.28
CA LEU A 61 -3.84 13.35 -7.96
C LEU A 61 -3.46 12.36 -6.86
N THR A 62 -4.30 12.19 -5.84
CA THR A 62 -3.99 11.25 -4.76
C THR A 62 -4.09 9.80 -5.21
N VAL A 63 -5.05 9.43 -6.06
CA VAL A 63 -5.16 8.06 -6.58
C VAL A 63 -4.04 7.75 -7.58
N HIS A 64 -3.71 8.68 -8.48
CA HIS A 64 -2.67 8.46 -9.49
C HIS A 64 -1.25 8.49 -8.90
N ALA A 65 -1.03 9.24 -7.83
CA ALA A 65 0.26 9.28 -7.14
C ALA A 65 0.48 8.09 -6.19
N GLN A 66 -0.53 7.25 -5.93
CA GLN A 66 -0.38 6.09 -5.05
C GLN A 66 0.36 4.97 -5.78
N ALA A 67 1.46 4.53 -5.19
CA ALA A 67 2.04 3.23 -5.53
C ALA A 67 1.02 2.14 -5.20
N GLN A 68 0.79 1.21 -6.13
CA GLN A 68 -0.12 0.11 -5.90
C GLN A 68 0.56 -0.88 -4.95
N VAL A 69 -0.15 -1.29 -3.91
CA VAL A 69 0.36 -2.30 -2.98
C VAL A 69 -0.33 -3.62 -3.26
N TRP A 70 0.46 -4.67 -3.38
CA TRP A 70 0.04 -6.04 -3.58
C TRP A 70 0.55 -6.86 -2.40
N ALA A 71 -0.36 -7.54 -1.70
CA ALA A 71 -0.01 -8.42 -0.60
C ALA A 71 0.00 -9.86 -1.11
N LEU A 72 1.04 -10.60 -0.75
CA LEU A 72 1.11 -12.05 -0.90
C LEU A 72 1.15 -12.68 0.48
N ARG A 73 0.18 -13.55 0.76
CA ARG A 73 0.18 -14.35 1.99
C ARG A 73 0.80 -15.70 1.68
N LEU A 74 1.84 -16.05 2.43
CA LEU A 74 2.53 -17.33 2.30
C LEU A 74 2.25 -18.17 3.55
N ASP A 75 2.02 -19.47 3.35
CA ASP A 75 1.85 -20.48 4.41
C ASP A 75 3.17 -21.25 4.64
N ALA A 76 4.31 -20.58 4.42
CA ALA A 76 5.65 -21.15 4.54
C ALA A 76 6.38 -20.60 5.78
N ALA A 77 7.36 -21.35 6.28
CA ALA A 77 8.25 -20.88 7.33
C ALA A 77 8.93 -19.56 6.89
N THR A 78 9.04 -18.62 7.82
CA THR A 78 9.56 -17.27 7.59
C THR A 78 10.98 -17.28 7.03
N GLU A 79 11.81 -18.25 7.44
CA GLU A 79 13.19 -18.42 6.96
C GLU A 79 13.25 -18.87 5.49
N VAL A 80 12.39 -19.80 5.07
CA VAL A 80 12.34 -20.28 3.68
C VAL A 80 11.90 -19.15 2.75
N THR A 81 10.92 -18.38 3.19
CA THR A 81 10.41 -17.22 2.45
C THR A 81 11.46 -16.11 2.34
N ALA A 82 12.17 -15.82 3.43
CA ALA A 82 13.24 -14.82 3.43
C ALA A 82 14.41 -15.25 2.53
N SER A 83 14.83 -16.53 2.61
CA SER A 83 15.89 -17.09 1.76
C SER A 83 15.52 -17.07 0.27
N ALA A 84 14.27 -17.39 -0.06
CA ALA A 84 13.78 -17.31 -1.44
C ALA A 84 13.77 -15.86 -1.97
N LEU A 85 13.41 -14.90 -1.12
CA LEU A 85 13.41 -13.47 -1.47
C LEU A 85 14.82 -12.89 -1.64
N ASP A 86 15.80 -13.34 -0.85
CA ASP A 86 17.20 -12.95 -1.01
C ASP A 86 17.81 -13.46 -2.33
N ARG A 87 17.19 -14.46 -2.97
CA ARG A 87 17.58 -14.96 -4.30
C ARG A 87 16.93 -14.18 -5.45
N VAL A 88 16.06 -13.21 -5.17
CA VAL A 88 15.46 -12.37 -6.22
C VAL A 88 16.58 -11.52 -6.85
N PRO A 89 16.83 -11.65 -8.16
CA PRO A 89 17.90 -10.91 -8.81
C PRO A 89 17.63 -9.40 -8.76
N GLY A 90 18.65 -8.62 -8.39
CA GLY A 90 18.57 -7.17 -8.29
C GLY A 90 17.89 -6.63 -7.04
N ALA A 91 17.42 -7.50 -6.13
CA ALA A 91 16.92 -7.10 -4.82
C ALA A 91 18.07 -6.70 -3.90
N HIS A 92 17.94 -5.56 -3.22
CA HIS A 92 18.90 -5.09 -2.22
C HIS A 92 18.17 -4.47 -1.02
N ASP A 93 18.75 -4.62 0.17
CA ASP A 93 18.15 -4.11 1.40
C ASP A 93 18.13 -2.58 1.42
N ILE A 94 17.04 -2.01 1.93
CA ILE A 94 16.92 -0.58 2.13
C ILE A 94 16.53 -0.24 3.56
N ASP A 95 17.19 0.77 4.10
CA ASP A 95 16.85 1.30 5.41
C ASP A 95 15.42 1.85 5.42
N ARG A 96 14.62 1.41 6.39
CA ARG A 96 13.23 1.86 6.62
C ARG A 96 13.13 3.37 6.83
N VAL A 97 14.21 4.03 7.26
CA VAL A 97 14.26 5.49 7.38
C VAL A 97 14.00 6.18 6.03
N ARG A 98 14.44 5.57 4.91
CA ARG A 98 14.26 6.08 3.55
C ARG A 98 12.82 5.91 3.02
N ILE A 99 11.98 5.15 3.72
CA ILE A 99 10.60 4.90 3.33
C ILE A 99 9.73 6.08 3.79
N PRO A 100 8.84 6.62 2.92
CA PRO A 100 7.93 7.70 3.27
C PRO A 100 7.12 7.42 4.55
N ARG A 101 6.95 8.46 5.38
CA ARG A 101 6.08 8.39 6.57
C ARG A 101 4.64 8.08 6.11
N GLY A 102 4.03 7.06 6.72
CA GLY A 102 2.70 6.58 6.37
C GLY A 102 2.65 5.41 5.38
N SER A 103 3.79 4.99 4.81
CA SER A 103 3.84 3.76 4.02
C SER A 103 3.65 2.52 4.92
N PRO A 104 2.85 1.52 4.51
CA PRO A 104 2.72 0.26 5.27
C PRO A 104 4.07 -0.46 5.39
N LEU A 105 4.99 -0.25 4.44
CA LEU A 105 6.30 -0.89 4.41
C LEU A 105 7.20 -0.49 5.59
N ARG A 106 6.93 0.64 6.27
CA ARG A 106 7.68 1.00 7.49
C ARG A 106 7.48 0.02 8.65
N ARG A 107 6.38 -0.73 8.65
CA ARG A 107 6.05 -1.73 9.68
C ARG A 107 6.68 -3.10 9.40
N CYS A 108 7.19 -3.31 8.18
CA CYS A 108 7.84 -4.54 7.79
C CYS A 108 9.13 -4.76 8.57
N ALA A 109 9.46 -6.01 8.90
CA ALA A 109 10.70 -6.44 9.52
C ALA A 109 11.91 -6.21 8.60
N ARG A 110 11.73 -6.31 7.29
CA ARG A 110 12.75 -6.02 6.29
C ARG A 110 12.13 -5.45 5.03
N VAL A 111 12.85 -4.59 4.31
CA VAL A 111 12.38 -4.02 3.05
C VAL A 111 13.47 -4.09 2.00
N LEU A 112 13.18 -4.78 0.90
CA LEU A 112 14.04 -4.91 -0.26
C LEU A 112 13.59 -3.93 -1.34
N ARG A 113 14.54 -3.41 -2.12
CA ARG A 113 14.30 -2.66 -3.33
C ARG A 113 14.76 -3.48 -4.52
N VAL A 114 13.89 -3.59 -5.52
CA VAL A 114 14.23 -4.12 -6.85
C VAL A 114 14.27 -2.94 -7.81
N SER A 115 15.30 -2.90 -8.65
CA SER A 115 15.51 -1.80 -9.59
C SER A 115 14.69 -1.97 -10.87
N ASP A 116 14.46 -3.22 -11.29
CA ASP A 116 13.75 -3.56 -12.51
C ASP A 116 12.80 -4.77 -12.30
N PRO A 117 11.47 -4.54 -12.17
CA PRO A 117 10.83 -3.23 -12.10
C PRO A 117 11.21 -2.49 -10.81
N ALA A 118 11.11 -1.15 -10.84
CA ALA A 118 11.27 -0.33 -9.64
C ALA A 118 10.14 -0.60 -8.63
N CYS A 119 10.39 -1.50 -7.69
CA CYS A 119 9.43 -1.89 -6.65
C CYS A 119 10.10 -2.00 -5.27
N LEU A 120 9.27 -1.89 -4.23
CA LEU A 120 9.69 -2.13 -2.85
C LEU A 120 8.96 -3.35 -2.32
N ILE A 121 9.68 -4.26 -1.69
CA ILE A 121 9.15 -5.50 -1.14
C ILE A 121 9.39 -5.47 0.36
N GLY A 122 8.35 -5.30 1.15
CA GLY A 122 8.40 -5.36 2.59
C GLY A 122 7.87 -6.69 3.10
N TRP A 123 8.50 -7.25 4.11
CA TRP A 123 8.03 -8.46 4.76
C TRP A 123 7.57 -8.16 6.18
N LEU A 124 6.33 -8.54 6.51
CA LEU A 124 5.82 -8.48 7.88
C LEU A 124 6.04 -9.82 8.55
N GLU A 125 6.80 -9.81 9.64
CA GLU A 125 6.75 -10.88 10.62
C GLU A 125 5.36 -10.88 11.24
N SER A 126 4.66 -12.02 11.11
CA SER A 126 3.43 -12.18 11.87
C SER A 126 3.78 -12.27 13.35
N PRO A 127 2.94 -11.71 14.25
CA PRO A 127 3.17 -11.79 15.69
C PRO A 127 3.31 -13.25 16.13
N PRO A 128 4.06 -13.53 17.22
CA PRO A 128 4.22 -14.88 17.72
C PRO A 128 2.82 -15.47 17.98
N ALA A 129 2.57 -16.64 17.41
CA ALA A 129 1.28 -17.31 17.54
C ALA A 129 0.94 -17.47 19.01
N ALA A 130 -0.23 -16.98 19.40
CA ALA A 130 -0.95 -17.59 20.50
C ALA A 130 -1.14 -19.08 20.15
N ALA A 131 -0.81 -19.97 21.09
CA ALA A 131 -0.79 -21.42 20.87
C ALA A 131 -2.04 -21.90 20.11
N GLY A 132 -1.84 -22.42 18.89
CA GLY A 132 -2.91 -22.96 18.04
C GLY A 132 -3.22 -22.19 16.76
N MET A 133 -2.64 -21.01 16.52
CA MET A 133 -2.80 -20.27 15.25
C MET A 133 -1.58 -20.45 14.33
N SER A 134 -1.78 -21.00 13.13
CA SER A 134 -0.74 -21.04 12.10
C SER A 134 -0.32 -19.61 11.72
N ILE A 135 0.94 -19.27 11.99
CA ILE A 135 1.55 -17.98 11.65
C ILE A 135 1.74 -17.93 10.13
N ARG A 136 1.23 -16.89 9.47
CA ARG A 136 1.37 -16.70 8.01
C ARG A 136 2.22 -15.46 7.72
N PRO A 137 3.40 -15.58 7.11
CA PRO A 137 4.12 -14.41 6.61
C PRO A 137 3.27 -13.65 5.58
N VAL A 138 3.27 -12.32 5.69
CA VAL A 138 2.65 -11.41 4.71
C VAL A 138 3.75 -10.62 4.03
N VAL A 139 3.89 -10.83 2.72
CA VAL A 139 4.80 -10.06 1.85
C VAL A 139 3.99 -8.94 1.23
N LEU A 140 4.43 -7.69 1.42
CA LEU A 140 3.83 -6.50 0.84
C LEU A 140 4.74 -5.98 -0.27
N VAL A 141 4.25 -5.96 -1.49
CA VAL A 141 4.93 -5.42 -2.66
C VAL A 141 4.30 -4.09 -3.03
N SER A 142 5.08 -3.02 -3.04
CA SER A 142 4.68 -1.74 -3.61
C SER A 142 5.28 -1.62 -5.00
N ALA A 143 4.44 -1.70 -6.02
CA ALA A 143 4.82 -1.56 -7.41
C ALA A 143 4.36 -0.21 -7.97
N ARG A 144 5.15 0.35 -8.89
CA ARG A 144 4.65 1.34 -9.84
C ARG A 144 3.70 0.65 -10.83
N ALA A 145 2.89 1.40 -11.56
CA ALA A 145 1.83 0.88 -12.43
C ALA A 145 2.27 -0.02 -13.61
N ASP A 146 3.54 -0.43 -13.68
CA ASP A 146 4.03 -1.35 -14.70
C ASP A 146 3.63 -2.80 -14.37
N SER A 147 2.69 -3.33 -15.15
CA SER A 147 2.17 -4.69 -15.00
C SER A 147 3.15 -5.76 -15.43
N ALA A 148 4.01 -5.49 -16.43
CA ALA A 148 4.90 -6.51 -16.99
C ALA A 148 5.97 -6.93 -15.97
N GLY A 149 6.58 -5.94 -15.29
CA GLY A 149 7.53 -6.23 -14.23
C GLY A 149 6.90 -6.90 -13.01
N LEU A 150 5.64 -6.57 -12.68
CA LEU A 150 4.94 -7.23 -11.57
C LEU A 150 4.69 -8.71 -11.86
N ASP A 151 4.30 -9.05 -13.09
CA ASP A 151 4.07 -10.44 -13.47
C ASP A 151 5.36 -11.25 -13.54
N ALA A 152 6.45 -10.66 -14.06
CA ALA A 152 7.78 -11.28 -13.99
C ALA A 152 8.22 -11.55 -12.54
N PHE A 153 7.97 -10.60 -11.64
CA PHE A 153 8.26 -10.78 -10.21
C PHE A 153 7.39 -11.87 -9.57
N ARG A 154 6.10 -11.94 -9.91
CA ARG A 154 5.19 -13.00 -9.42
C ARG A 154 5.70 -14.38 -9.82
N THR A 155 6.16 -14.54 -11.05
CA THR A 155 6.76 -15.78 -11.55
C THR A 155 8.06 -16.10 -10.80
N ALA A 156 8.96 -15.14 -10.64
CA ALA A 156 10.22 -15.36 -9.92
C ALA A 156 10.02 -15.78 -8.46
N VAL A 157 9.03 -15.19 -7.77
CA VAL A 157 8.66 -15.59 -6.41
C VAL A 157 8.03 -17.00 -6.39
N ALA A 158 7.18 -17.33 -7.37
CA ALA A 158 6.60 -18.67 -7.46
C ALA A 158 7.69 -19.73 -7.69
N ASP A 159 8.64 -19.48 -8.58
CA ASP A 159 9.77 -20.37 -8.86
C ASP A 159 10.69 -20.51 -7.65
N ALA A 160 11.01 -19.41 -6.95
CA ALA A 160 11.85 -19.43 -5.77
C ALA A 160 11.22 -20.16 -4.57
N LEU A 161 9.88 -20.24 -4.53
CA LEU A 161 9.13 -20.99 -3.50
C LEU A 161 8.86 -22.45 -3.88
N ALA A 162 8.99 -22.81 -5.16
CA ALA A 162 8.77 -24.17 -5.66
C ALA A 162 10.05 -25.05 -5.63
N GLY A 163 11.23 -24.43 -5.49
CA GLY A 163 12.52 -25.12 -5.30
C GLY A 163 12.82 -25.47 -3.86
#